data_AF-A0A382HNP7-F1
#
_entry.id   AF-A0A382HNP7-F1
#
_cell.length_a   1.000
_cell.length_b   1.000
_cell.length_c   1.000
_cell.angle_alpha   90.00
_cell.angle_beta   90.00
_cell.angle_gamma   90.00
#
_symmetry.space_group_name_H-M   'P 1'
#
loop_
_entity.id
_entity.type
_entity.pdbx_description
1 polymer ?
#
loop_
_entity_poly.entity_id
_entity_poly.type
_entity_poly.pdbx_seq_one_letter_code
_entity_poly.pdbx_strand_id
1 'polypeptide(L)'
;MKKILFVCTGNICRSPMAEGFFRELTKEREGYESLSAGLAAVDGQPPSPHSVTAMKEIGLDISAQRSALITQETMEGVHYIFGLASGHVDNLIRLFPQAREKIFLLREFVEKLPTGGKDIADPIGGDLEIYKACRNQIKQGVESIIPFIEQQSMTESSDRKTTLAIGADHGGFELKESLKEHLKEQGIAVQDYGPTSDEACDYPDFAQAVSRSVASGQHTLGLLICKTGIGMSMAANKIAGVRAALVTDAETARKTREHNDANVLCFGSTQTGAETAKGIVDAFVKARFEGGRHEKRVSKLESNLRVEMVDPDIDEVLRHEKLRQQENIELIASENFTSPAVMEAQGSTLTNKYAEGYPGKRWYGGCEHVDVAEELAIARAKEVFGAEYVNVQPHSGSGANMAVYFAVLQPGDKLLTMDLSHGGHLTHGNAANFSGKFFEIVHYGVR
;
A
#
# COMPACT_ATOMS: atom_id res chain seq x y z
N MET A 1 14.49 -27.83 3.44
CA MET A 1 15.67 -26.95 3.39
C MET A 1 15.17 -25.56 3.02
N LYS A 2 15.37 -24.57 3.88
CA LYS A 2 14.94 -23.18 3.68
C LYS A 2 15.87 -22.50 2.69
N LYS A 3 15.31 -22.09 1.56
CA LYS A 3 16.04 -21.38 0.50
C LYS A 3 16.00 -19.87 0.74
N ILE A 4 17.17 -19.27 0.84
CA ILE A 4 17.37 -17.84 1.11
C ILE A 4 18.01 -17.19 -0.12
N LEU A 5 17.36 -16.17 -0.68
CA LEU A 5 17.82 -15.48 -1.89
C LEU A 5 18.29 -14.06 -1.57
N PHE A 6 19.52 -13.72 -1.94
CA PHE A 6 20.06 -12.35 -1.83
C PHE A 6 20.05 -11.66 -3.20
N VAL A 7 19.54 -10.43 -3.28
CA VAL A 7 19.33 -9.74 -4.58
C VAL A 7 19.92 -8.33 -4.60
N CYS A 8 20.83 -8.10 -5.55
CA CYS A 8 21.28 -6.74 -5.92
C CYS A 8 21.01 -6.45 -7.41
N THR A 9 21.60 -5.40 -7.98
CA THR A 9 21.42 -5.07 -9.40
C THR A 9 22.05 -6.11 -10.33
N GLY A 10 23.38 -6.24 -10.31
CA GLY A 10 24.12 -7.03 -11.30
C GLY A 10 24.59 -8.42 -10.85
N ASN A 11 24.35 -8.79 -9.59
CA ASN A 11 24.77 -10.07 -9.00
C ASN A 11 26.29 -10.39 -9.07
N ILE A 12 27.13 -9.36 -9.10
CA ILE A 12 28.60 -9.53 -9.13
C ILE A 12 29.32 -8.89 -7.94
N CYS A 13 28.65 -8.04 -7.15
CA CYS A 13 29.27 -7.34 -6.02
C CYS A 13 28.59 -7.70 -4.68
N ARG A 14 27.44 -7.07 -4.39
CA ARG A 14 26.78 -7.11 -3.08
C ARG A 14 26.15 -8.47 -2.74
N SER A 15 25.30 -9.02 -3.60
CA SER A 15 24.59 -10.28 -3.31
C SER A 15 25.49 -11.52 -3.26
N PRO A 16 26.57 -11.67 -4.07
CA PRO A 16 27.56 -12.74 -3.89
C PRO A 16 28.23 -12.74 -2.51
N MET A 17 28.59 -11.54 -2.02
CA MET A 17 29.17 -11.39 -0.67
C MET A 17 28.16 -11.80 0.41
N ALA A 18 26.90 -11.41 0.29
CA ALA A 18 25.84 -11.79 1.23
C ALA A 18 25.59 -13.31 1.24
N GLU A 19 25.52 -13.93 0.06
CA GLU A 19 25.39 -15.38 -0.08
C GLU A 19 26.57 -16.13 0.56
N GLY A 20 27.80 -15.64 0.33
CA GLY A 20 29.02 -16.20 0.92
C GLY A 20 29.03 -16.11 2.45
N PHE A 21 28.66 -14.96 3.02
CA PHE A 21 28.53 -14.79 4.46
C PHE A 21 27.48 -15.72 5.07
N PHE A 22 26.29 -15.76 4.47
CA PHE A 22 25.20 -16.58 5.00
C PHE A 22 25.56 -18.07 4.95
N ARG A 23 26.17 -18.53 3.86
CA ARG A 23 26.64 -19.90 3.71
C ARG A 23 27.63 -20.29 4.79
N GLU A 24 28.60 -19.42 5.09
CA GLU A 24 29.56 -19.68 6.18
C GLU A 24 28.87 -19.74 7.54
N LEU A 25 28.02 -18.76 7.84
CA LEU A 25 27.31 -18.68 9.13
C LEU A 25 26.35 -19.85 9.36
N THR A 26 25.88 -20.48 8.29
CA THR A 26 24.96 -21.62 8.33
C THR A 26 25.64 -22.95 8.02
N LYS A 27 26.97 -23.02 7.83
CA LYS A 27 27.66 -24.26 7.44
C LYS A 27 27.49 -25.42 8.44
N GLU A 28 27.36 -25.09 9.73
CA GLU A 28 27.15 -26.05 10.82
C GLU A 28 25.66 -26.22 11.16
N ARG A 29 24.77 -25.50 10.45
CA ARG A 29 23.32 -25.52 10.65
C ARG A 29 22.68 -26.31 9.50
N GLU A 30 22.10 -27.46 9.82
CA GLU A 30 21.37 -28.23 8.81
C GLU A 30 20.10 -27.49 8.35
N GLY A 31 19.76 -27.63 7.07
CA GLY A 31 18.47 -27.21 6.55
C GLY A 31 18.40 -25.82 5.92
N TYR A 32 19.52 -25.15 5.65
CA TYR A 32 19.57 -23.90 4.89
C TYR A 32 20.23 -24.06 3.52
N GLU A 33 19.75 -23.30 2.54
CA GLU A 33 20.35 -23.16 1.21
C GLU A 33 20.41 -21.67 0.87
N SER A 34 21.60 -21.17 0.53
CA SER A 34 21.78 -19.77 0.11
C SER A 34 21.96 -19.65 -1.39
N LEU A 35 21.29 -18.66 -1.96
CA LEU A 35 21.31 -18.32 -3.37
C LEU A 35 21.52 -16.81 -3.52
N SER A 36 22.05 -16.38 -4.65
CA SER A 36 22.01 -14.98 -5.05
C SER A 36 21.58 -14.80 -6.50
N ALA A 37 20.94 -13.66 -6.78
CA ALA A 37 20.54 -13.26 -8.12
C ALA A 37 20.62 -11.74 -8.29
N GLY A 38 20.36 -11.24 -9.49
CA GLY A 38 20.36 -9.82 -9.79
C GLY A 38 19.16 -9.39 -10.63
N LEU A 39 18.69 -8.17 -10.39
CA LEU A 39 17.57 -7.57 -11.13
C LEU A 39 17.89 -7.28 -12.61
N ALA A 40 19.16 -7.04 -12.91
CA ALA A 40 19.67 -6.75 -14.25
C ALA A 40 21.04 -7.43 -14.46
N ALA A 41 21.17 -8.67 -13.97
CA ALA A 41 22.40 -9.44 -14.12
C ALA A 41 22.54 -10.01 -15.54
N VAL A 42 23.79 -10.14 -15.98
CA VAL A 42 24.15 -10.98 -17.12
C VAL A 42 24.56 -12.34 -16.56
N ASP A 43 24.00 -13.43 -17.06
CA ASP A 43 24.28 -14.77 -16.52
C ASP A 43 25.74 -15.19 -16.70
N GLY A 44 26.30 -15.87 -15.70
CA GLY A 44 27.59 -16.55 -15.79
C GLY A 44 28.83 -15.68 -15.54
N GLN A 45 28.69 -14.41 -15.16
CA GLN A 45 29.83 -13.58 -14.80
C GLN A 45 30.38 -13.95 -13.41
N PRO A 46 31.71 -13.94 -13.22
CA PRO A 46 32.29 -14.11 -11.89
C PRO A 46 32.03 -12.85 -11.03
N PRO A 47 32.03 -12.98 -9.69
CA PRO A 47 32.03 -11.82 -8.81
C PRO A 47 33.22 -10.90 -9.11
N SER A 48 33.05 -9.61 -8.82
CA SER A 48 34.09 -8.62 -9.10
C SER A 48 35.39 -8.95 -8.34
N PRO A 49 36.57 -8.65 -8.92
CA PRO A 49 37.85 -8.93 -8.25
C PRO A 49 37.95 -8.27 -6.85
N HIS A 50 37.41 -7.07 -6.69
CA HIS A 50 37.38 -6.39 -5.38
C HIS A 50 36.46 -7.09 -4.38
N SER A 51 35.28 -7.60 -4.79
CA SER A 51 34.42 -8.41 -3.93
C SER A 51 35.10 -9.70 -3.50
N VAL A 52 35.76 -10.41 -4.43
CA VAL A 52 36.52 -11.63 -4.11
C VAL A 52 37.65 -11.32 -3.13
N THR A 53 38.41 -10.26 -3.37
CA THR A 53 39.53 -9.85 -2.50
C THR A 53 39.05 -9.46 -1.11
N ALA A 54 38.00 -8.64 -1.01
CA ALA A 54 37.43 -8.21 0.26
C ALA A 54 36.90 -9.39 1.10
N MET A 55 36.33 -10.42 0.46
CA MET A 55 35.88 -11.64 1.16
C MET A 55 37.05 -12.55 1.56
N LYS A 56 38.08 -12.69 0.69
CA LYS A 56 39.25 -13.53 0.99
C LYS A 56 40.05 -13.02 2.19
N GLU A 57 40.12 -11.71 2.41
CA GLU A 57 40.77 -11.12 3.60
C GLU A 57 40.19 -11.62 4.93
N ILE A 58 38.92 -12.04 4.94
CA ILE A 58 38.26 -12.60 6.14
C ILE A 58 38.07 -14.11 6.05
N GLY A 59 38.78 -14.78 5.13
CA GLY A 59 38.78 -16.23 4.98
C GLY A 59 37.63 -16.81 4.15
N LEU A 60 36.86 -15.99 3.43
CA LEU A 60 35.72 -16.46 2.62
C LEU A 60 36.03 -16.38 1.13
N ASP A 61 35.83 -17.48 0.40
CA ASP A 61 36.02 -17.52 -1.06
C ASP A 61 34.67 -17.59 -1.79
N ILE A 62 34.37 -16.53 -2.54
CA ILE A 62 33.18 -16.43 -3.39
C ILE A 62 33.50 -16.58 -4.89
N SER A 63 34.76 -16.83 -5.27
CA SER A 63 35.20 -16.83 -6.68
C SER A 63 34.53 -17.88 -7.58
N ALA A 64 33.99 -18.94 -6.98
CA ALA A 64 33.25 -19.99 -7.68
C ALA A 64 31.80 -19.59 -8.02
N GLN A 65 31.24 -18.57 -7.37
CA GLN A 65 29.87 -18.12 -7.63
C GLN A 65 29.75 -17.54 -9.04
N ARG A 66 28.54 -17.58 -9.61
CA ARG A 66 28.26 -17.05 -10.95
C ARG A 66 27.00 -16.22 -10.89
N SER A 67 27.02 -15.09 -11.58
CA SER A 67 25.87 -14.22 -11.64
C SER A 67 24.68 -14.93 -12.29
N ALA A 68 23.49 -14.66 -11.79
CA ALA A 68 22.22 -15.13 -12.33
C ALA A 68 21.20 -14.00 -12.36
N LEU A 69 20.47 -13.86 -13.46
CA LEU A 69 19.30 -13.00 -13.57
C LEU A 69 18.17 -13.59 -12.73
N ILE A 70 17.48 -12.75 -11.98
CA ILE A 70 16.33 -13.19 -11.22
C ILE A 70 15.16 -13.51 -12.16
N THR A 71 14.60 -14.70 -12.03
CA THR A 71 13.45 -15.16 -12.83
C THR A 71 12.32 -15.64 -11.92
N GLN A 72 11.13 -15.85 -12.49
CA GLN A 72 10.01 -16.44 -11.75
C GLN A 72 10.35 -17.84 -11.21
N GLU A 73 11.10 -18.64 -11.96
CA GLU A 73 11.58 -19.96 -11.55
C GLU A 73 12.56 -19.87 -10.36
N THR A 74 13.47 -18.89 -10.38
CA THR A 74 14.38 -18.62 -9.25
C THR A 74 13.61 -18.28 -7.96
N MET A 75 12.41 -17.71 -8.09
CA MET A 75 11.57 -17.28 -6.97
C MET A 75 10.70 -18.41 -6.41
N GLU A 76 10.51 -19.50 -7.17
CA GLU A 76 9.76 -20.68 -6.74
C GLU A 76 10.53 -21.45 -5.65
N GLY A 77 9.84 -21.78 -4.56
CA GLY A 77 10.44 -22.49 -3.42
C GLY A 77 11.42 -21.67 -2.57
N VAL A 78 11.71 -20.40 -2.92
CA VAL A 78 12.44 -19.47 -2.04
C VAL A 78 11.56 -19.06 -0.88
N HIS A 79 12.09 -19.16 0.34
CA HIS A 79 11.37 -18.87 1.58
C HIS A 79 11.55 -17.42 2.01
N TYR A 80 12.76 -16.86 1.86
CA TYR A 80 13.06 -15.46 2.16
C TYR A 80 13.94 -14.84 1.08
N ILE A 81 13.65 -13.60 0.73
CA ILE A 81 14.33 -12.81 -0.28
C ILE A 81 14.81 -11.53 0.37
N PHE A 82 16.10 -11.25 0.30
CA PHE A 82 16.71 -10.08 0.90
C PHE A 82 17.29 -9.17 -0.18
N GLY A 83 16.66 -8.01 -0.36
CA GLY A 83 17.21 -6.92 -1.16
C GLY A 83 18.34 -6.22 -0.40
N LEU A 84 19.40 -5.82 -1.10
CA LEU A 84 20.54 -5.14 -0.47
C LEU A 84 20.36 -3.59 -0.35
N ALA A 85 19.26 -3.04 -0.87
CA ALA A 85 18.90 -1.62 -0.79
C ALA A 85 17.38 -1.48 -1.06
N SER A 86 16.75 -0.41 -0.60
CA SER A 86 15.30 -0.16 -0.75
C SER A 86 14.87 -0.23 -2.21
N GLY A 87 15.64 0.37 -3.13
CA GLY A 87 15.36 0.29 -4.56
C GLY A 87 15.37 -1.14 -5.11
N HIS A 88 16.09 -2.09 -4.50
CA HIS A 88 15.99 -3.51 -4.88
C HIS A 88 14.67 -4.12 -4.41
N VAL A 89 14.25 -3.81 -3.18
CA VAL A 89 12.98 -4.27 -2.61
C VAL A 89 11.80 -3.76 -3.44
N ASP A 90 11.78 -2.48 -3.79
CA ASP A 90 10.72 -1.87 -4.60
C ASP A 90 10.61 -2.54 -5.98
N ASN A 91 11.75 -2.77 -6.64
CA ASN A 91 11.77 -3.46 -7.93
C ASN A 91 11.35 -4.93 -7.81
N LEU A 92 11.75 -5.63 -6.74
CA LEU A 92 11.33 -7.01 -6.49
C LEU A 92 9.81 -7.10 -6.28
N ILE A 93 9.23 -6.19 -5.49
CA ILE A 93 7.78 -6.14 -5.25
C ILE A 93 7.03 -5.82 -6.56
N ARG A 94 7.57 -4.90 -7.36
CA ARG A 94 6.97 -4.53 -8.65
C ARG A 94 7.01 -5.67 -9.66
N LEU A 95 8.13 -6.39 -9.76
CA LEU A 95 8.32 -7.47 -10.74
C LEU A 95 7.70 -8.79 -10.28
N PHE A 96 7.65 -9.05 -8.97
CA PHE A 96 7.17 -10.29 -8.37
C PHE A 96 6.21 -10.01 -7.18
N PRO A 97 5.03 -9.40 -7.43
CA PRO A 97 4.11 -9.00 -6.37
C PRO A 97 3.64 -10.16 -5.49
N GLN A 98 3.55 -11.37 -6.04
CA GLN A 98 3.19 -12.61 -5.32
C GLN A 98 4.21 -13.01 -4.24
N ALA A 99 5.43 -12.48 -4.29
CA ALA A 99 6.48 -12.77 -3.33
C ALA A 99 6.62 -11.68 -2.25
N ARG A 100 5.73 -10.68 -2.22
CA ARG A 100 5.85 -9.52 -1.30
C ARG A 100 6.08 -9.91 0.16
N GLU A 101 5.33 -10.89 0.66
CA GLU A 101 5.42 -11.33 2.07
C GLU A 101 6.76 -11.97 2.45
N LYS A 102 7.56 -12.35 1.46
CA LYS A 102 8.89 -12.94 1.66
C LYS A 102 10.03 -12.04 1.21
N ILE A 103 9.77 -10.78 0.83
CA ILE A 103 10.80 -9.81 0.42
C ILE A 103 11.07 -8.85 1.56
N PHE A 104 12.33 -8.73 1.96
CA PHE A 104 12.80 -7.87 3.05
C PHE A 104 14.04 -7.08 2.66
N LEU A 105 14.31 -5.99 3.35
CA LEU A 105 15.59 -5.29 3.25
C LEU A 105 16.61 -5.95 4.20
N LEU A 106 17.81 -6.28 3.71
CA LEU A 106 18.76 -7.08 4.49
C LEU A 106 19.11 -6.49 5.87
N ARG A 107 19.26 -5.16 5.96
CA ARG A 107 19.61 -4.48 7.23
C ARG A 107 18.40 -3.90 7.96
N GLU A 108 17.20 -4.36 7.63
CA GLU A 108 15.98 -3.96 8.33
C GLU A 108 15.99 -4.41 9.79
N PHE A 109 16.62 -5.55 10.09
CA PHE A 109 16.65 -6.20 11.40
C PHE A 109 17.81 -5.75 12.29
N VAL A 110 18.54 -4.72 11.89
CA VAL A 110 19.64 -4.15 12.68
C VAL A 110 19.08 -3.08 13.62
N GLU A 111 19.06 -3.35 14.93
CA GLU A 111 18.36 -2.54 15.94
C GLU A 111 18.80 -1.07 16.05
N LYS A 112 20.05 -0.73 15.68
CA LYS A 112 20.63 0.61 15.86
C LYS A 112 21.31 1.11 14.60
N LEU A 113 20.52 1.63 13.66
CA LEU A 113 21.03 2.35 12.48
C LEU A 113 20.48 3.78 12.43
N PRO A 114 21.28 4.76 11.95
CA PRO A 114 20.79 6.10 11.69
C PRO A 114 19.70 6.10 10.60
N THR A 115 18.80 7.08 10.63
CA THR A 115 17.75 7.28 9.61
C THR A 115 18.36 7.31 8.21
N GLY A 116 17.85 6.49 7.28
CA GLY A 116 18.43 6.31 5.93
C GLY A 116 19.65 5.37 5.86
N GLY A 117 20.13 4.84 6.98
CA GLY A 117 21.31 3.96 7.07
C GLY A 117 21.05 2.48 6.81
N LYS A 118 19.83 2.09 6.43
CA LYS A 118 19.44 0.69 6.17
C LYS A 118 19.90 0.18 4.82
N ASP A 119 20.13 1.05 3.84
CA ASP A 119 20.68 0.64 2.55
C ASP A 119 22.15 0.26 2.66
N ILE A 120 22.55 -0.74 1.86
CA ILE A 120 23.96 -1.09 1.68
C ILE A 120 24.48 -0.29 0.50
N ALA A 121 25.52 0.50 0.77
CA ALA A 121 26.14 1.37 -0.22
C ALA A 121 26.58 0.55 -1.44
N ASP A 122 26.40 1.11 -2.64
CA ASP A 122 26.83 0.44 -3.87
C ASP A 122 28.33 0.60 -4.08
N PRO A 123 29.14 -0.49 -4.05
CA PRO A 123 30.58 -0.37 -4.17
C PRO A 123 31.06 -0.27 -5.63
N ILE A 124 30.16 -0.30 -6.61
CA ILE A 124 30.51 -0.35 -8.03
C ILE A 124 31.39 0.84 -8.44
N GLY A 125 32.48 0.56 -9.17
CA GLY A 125 33.45 1.59 -9.60
C GLY A 125 34.33 2.17 -8.49
N GLY A 126 34.13 1.78 -7.22
CA GLY A 126 34.94 2.19 -6.09
C GLY A 126 36.25 1.42 -5.92
N ASP A 127 37.11 1.94 -5.04
CA ASP A 127 38.32 1.26 -4.60
C ASP A 127 38.01 0.08 -3.65
N LEU A 128 39.05 -0.69 -3.30
CA LEU A 128 38.89 -1.86 -2.44
C LEU A 128 38.33 -1.51 -1.04
N GLU A 129 38.61 -0.32 -0.51
CA GLU A 129 38.14 0.08 0.81
C GLU A 129 36.62 0.31 0.83
N ILE A 130 36.05 0.83 -0.25
CA ILE A 130 34.58 0.91 -0.41
C ILE A 130 33.96 -0.50 -0.41
N TYR A 131 34.59 -1.47 -1.08
CA TYR A 131 34.14 -2.86 -1.04
C TYR A 131 34.22 -3.46 0.36
N LYS A 132 35.26 -3.15 1.15
CA LYS A 132 35.37 -3.58 2.55
C LYS A 132 34.31 -2.95 3.44
N ALA A 133 34.01 -1.66 3.25
CA ALA A 133 32.93 -0.99 3.97
C ALA A 133 31.57 -1.63 3.65
N CYS A 134 31.29 -1.85 2.37
CA CYS A 134 30.10 -2.57 1.90
C CYS A 134 30.03 -3.99 2.49
N ARG A 135 31.14 -4.75 2.47
CA ARG A 135 31.24 -6.09 3.06
C ARG A 135 30.87 -6.07 4.54
N ASN A 136 31.34 -5.09 5.30
CA ASN A 136 31.04 -4.98 6.73
C ASN A 136 29.56 -4.68 6.99
N GLN A 137 28.93 -3.83 6.16
CA GLN A 137 27.48 -3.59 6.20
C GLN A 137 26.67 -4.85 5.88
N ILE A 138 27.10 -5.61 4.87
CA ILE A 138 26.48 -6.89 4.52
C ILE A 138 26.60 -7.86 5.68
N LYS A 139 27.79 -8.02 6.27
CA LYS A 139 28.02 -8.89 7.43
C LYS A 139 27.04 -8.57 8.56
N GLN A 140 26.92 -7.30 8.93
CA GLN A 140 25.98 -6.84 9.95
C GLN A 140 24.53 -7.23 9.62
N GLY A 141 24.12 -7.06 8.35
CA GLY A 141 22.78 -7.46 7.90
C GLY A 141 22.56 -8.96 7.95
N VAL A 142 23.50 -9.76 7.42
CA VAL A 142 23.41 -11.23 7.41
C VAL A 142 23.39 -11.80 8.83
N GLU A 143 24.18 -11.26 9.76
CA GLU A 143 24.15 -11.68 11.17
C GLU A 143 22.80 -11.35 11.84
N SER A 144 22.19 -10.21 11.48
CA SER A 144 20.90 -9.78 12.05
C SER A 144 19.70 -10.60 11.59
N ILE A 145 19.73 -11.20 10.39
CA ILE A 145 18.61 -12.00 9.88
C ILE A 145 18.57 -13.41 10.44
N ILE A 146 19.66 -13.91 11.02
CA ILE A 146 19.71 -15.28 11.56
C ILE A 146 18.70 -15.47 12.70
N PRO A 147 18.68 -14.64 13.75
CA PRO A 147 17.65 -14.71 14.79
C PRO A 147 16.24 -14.56 14.23
N PHE A 148 16.04 -13.71 13.23
CA PHE A 148 14.73 -13.51 12.58
C PHE A 148 14.26 -14.79 11.87
N ILE A 149 15.11 -15.41 11.05
CA ILE A 149 14.77 -16.65 10.33
C ILE A 149 14.55 -17.80 11.31
N GLU A 150 15.29 -17.84 12.42
CA GLU A 150 15.13 -18.86 13.46
C GLU A 150 13.89 -18.66 14.31
N GLN A 151 13.59 -17.42 14.72
CA GLN A 151 12.36 -17.08 15.41
C GLN A 151 11.15 -17.36 14.51
N GLN A 152 11.24 -17.03 13.23
CA GLN A 152 10.25 -17.40 12.22
C GLN A 152 10.16 -18.92 12.04
N SER A 153 11.29 -19.64 12.06
CA SER A 153 11.30 -21.11 12.02
C SER A 153 10.66 -21.74 13.25
N MET A 154 10.82 -21.12 14.42
CA MET A 154 10.16 -21.53 15.65
C MET A 154 8.66 -21.25 15.57
N THR A 155 8.22 -20.11 14.98
CA THR A 155 6.80 -19.80 14.71
C THR A 155 6.22 -20.44 13.44
N GLU A 156 7.03 -21.08 12.61
CA GLU A 156 6.59 -21.95 11.50
C GLU A 156 6.49 -23.40 12.01
N SER A 157 7.33 -23.79 12.98
CA SER A 157 7.20 -25.04 13.72
C SER A 157 6.13 -24.99 14.81
N SER A 158 5.78 -23.81 15.31
CA SER A 158 4.64 -23.54 16.16
C SER A 158 3.70 -22.61 15.39
N ASP A 159 2.68 -23.17 14.75
CA ASP A 159 1.45 -22.49 14.25
C ASP A 159 1.43 -20.99 14.60
N ARG A 160 1.47 -20.07 13.61
CA ARG A 160 1.22 -18.63 13.83
C ARG A 160 0.08 -18.53 14.84
N LYS A 161 0.38 -18.12 16.08
CA LYS A 161 -0.65 -18.09 17.13
C LYS A 161 -1.75 -17.17 16.63
N THR A 162 -2.91 -17.74 16.32
CA THR A 162 -4.08 -16.97 15.89
C THR A 162 -4.31 -15.86 16.91
N THR A 163 -4.28 -14.61 16.44
CA THR A 163 -4.70 -13.43 17.21
C THR A 163 -6.03 -12.94 16.66
N LEU A 164 -6.95 -12.62 17.57
CA LEU A 164 -8.34 -12.38 17.23
C LEU A 164 -8.81 -11.02 17.75
N ALA A 165 -9.35 -10.19 16.87
CA ALA A 165 -10.12 -9.02 17.26
C ALA A 165 -11.59 -9.41 17.40
N ILE A 166 -12.24 -9.03 18.48
CA ILE A 166 -13.67 -9.27 18.68
C ILE A 166 -14.41 -7.95 18.96
N GLY A 167 -15.59 -7.79 18.36
CA GLY A 167 -16.47 -6.65 18.59
C GLY A 167 -17.93 -7.03 18.43
N ALA A 168 -18.81 -6.29 19.07
CA ALA A 168 -20.25 -6.47 18.95
C ALA A 168 -20.98 -5.12 18.93
N ASP A 169 -22.30 -5.13 18.78
CA ASP A 169 -23.16 -4.06 19.29
C ASP A 169 -23.84 -4.52 20.59
N HIS A 170 -24.70 -3.67 21.15
CA HIS A 170 -25.51 -3.98 22.33
C HIS A 170 -26.28 -5.31 22.21
N GLY A 171 -26.74 -5.66 21.01
CA GLY A 171 -27.48 -6.90 20.76
C GLY A 171 -26.59 -8.15 20.68
N GLY A 172 -25.28 -7.99 20.53
CA GLY A 172 -24.29 -9.08 20.51
C GLY A 172 -23.46 -9.22 21.78
N PHE A 173 -23.62 -8.31 22.76
CA PHE A 173 -22.75 -8.18 23.93
C PHE A 173 -22.59 -9.48 24.74
N GLU A 174 -23.68 -10.11 25.17
CA GLU A 174 -23.61 -11.34 25.98
C GLU A 174 -22.90 -12.49 25.26
N LEU A 175 -23.17 -12.65 23.97
CA LEU A 175 -22.56 -13.70 23.15
C LEU A 175 -21.06 -13.44 22.93
N LYS A 176 -20.68 -12.18 22.78
CA LYS A 176 -19.29 -11.74 22.69
C LYS A 176 -18.50 -12.12 23.94
N GLU A 177 -19.05 -11.86 25.13
CA GLU A 177 -18.40 -12.21 26.40
C GLU A 177 -18.24 -13.73 26.55
N SER A 178 -19.27 -14.51 26.22
CA SER A 178 -19.18 -15.98 26.25
C SER A 178 -18.09 -16.53 25.30
N LEU A 179 -17.95 -15.92 24.12
CA LEU A 179 -16.93 -16.33 23.15
C LEU A 179 -15.51 -15.92 23.55
N LYS A 180 -15.35 -14.77 24.23
CA LYS A 180 -14.06 -14.35 24.80
C LYS A 180 -13.53 -15.38 25.79
N GLU A 181 -14.40 -15.90 26.67
CA GLU A 181 -14.03 -16.95 27.63
C GLU A 181 -13.62 -18.23 26.91
N HIS A 182 -14.43 -18.69 25.95
CA HIS A 182 -14.16 -19.90 25.16
C HIS A 182 -12.83 -19.81 24.37
N LEU A 183 -12.56 -18.67 23.72
CA LEU A 183 -11.31 -18.46 22.99
C LEU A 183 -10.09 -18.40 23.92
N LYS A 184 -10.26 -17.83 25.13
CA LYS A 184 -9.22 -17.80 26.15
C LYS A 184 -8.89 -19.19 26.67
N GLU A 185 -9.88 -20.05 26.85
CA GLU A 185 -9.68 -21.47 27.22
C GLU A 185 -8.89 -22.24 26.15
N GLN A 186 -9.04 -21.86 24.88
CA GLN A 186 -8.26 -22.42 23.77
C GLN A 186 -6.85 -21.81 23.62
N GLY A 187 -6.48 -20.85 24.47
CA GLY A 187 -5.17 -20.19 24.41
C GLY A 187 -4.99 -19.23 23.23
N ILE A 188 -6.08 -18.79 22.62
CA ILE A 188 -6.09 -17.81 21.52
C ILE A 188 -6.03 -16.40 22.13
N ALA A 189 -5.13 -15.56 21.64
CA ALA A 189 -5.02 -14.18 22.10
C ALA A 189 -6.16 -13.35 21.47
N VAL A 190 -6.99 -12.73 22.32
CA VAL A 190 -8.17 -11.97 21.88
C VAL A 190 -8.08 -10.53 22.38
N GLN A 191 -8.29 -9.56 21.49
CA GLN A 191 -8.50 -8.16 21.82
C GLN A 191 -9.96 -7.76 21.59
N ASP A 192 -10.58 -7.21 22.63
CA ASP A 192 -11.97 -6.74 22.63
C ASP A 192 -12.04 -5.26 22.25
N TYR A 193 -12.77 -4.95 21.19
CA TYR A 193 -13.00 -3.59 20.70
C TYR A 193 -14.34 -3.00 21.19
N GLY A 194 -15.07 -3.74 22.03
CA GLY A 194 -16.30 -3.29 22.67
C GLY A 194 -17.58 -3.79 21.99
N PRO A 195 -18.75 -3.35 22.50
CA PRO A 195 -18.93 -2.50 23.67
C PRO A 195 -18.59 -3.22 24.98
N THR A 196 -18.32 -2.50 26.06
CA THR A 196 -18.06 -3.07 27.40
C THR A 196 -19.32 -3.22 28.26
N SER A 197 -20.49 -2.82 27.73
CA SER A 197 -21.81 -2.94 28.35
C SER A 197 -22.87 -3.26 27.28
N ASP A 198 -24.10 -3.55 27.72
CA ASP A 198 -25.29 -3.78 26.90
C ASP A 198 -26.05 -2.48 26.55
N GLU A 199 -25.44 -1.31 26.82
CA GLU A 199 -26.03 -0.02 26.48
C GLU A 199 -26.10 0.19 24.97
N ALA A 200 -27.15 0.88 24.53
CA ALA A 200 -27.40 1.15 23.12
C ALA A 200 -26.20 1.84 22.45
N CYS A 201 -25.76 1.26 21.34
CA CYS A 201 -24.61 1.72 20.57
C CYS A 201 -24.75 1.32 19.09
N ASP A 202 -23.97 2.00 18.25
CA ASP A 202 -24.01 1.86 16.80
C ASP A 202 -23.00 0.82 16.30
N TYR A 203 -23.50 -0.20 15.60
CA TYR A 203 -22.69 -1.31 15.09
C TYR A 203 -21.53 -0.90 14.15
N PRO A 204 -21.60 0.18 13.33
CA PRO A 204 -20.51 0.52 12.41
C PRO A 204 -19.20 0.83 13.10
N ASP A 205 -19.22 1.43 14.30
CA ASP A 205 -18.01 1.84 15.01
C ASP A 205 -17.16 0.62 15.38
N PHE A 206 -17.79 -0.41 15.95
CA PHE A 206 -17.15 -1.66 16.31
C PHE A 206 -16.75 -2.48 15.08
N ALA A 207 -17.62 -2.52 14.05
CA ALA A 207 -17.32 -3.19 12.79
C ALA A 207 -16.05 -2.62 12.15
N GLN A 208 -15.93 -1.29 12.08
CA GLN A 208 -14.79 -0.62 11.49
C GLN A 208 -13.52 -0.81 12.34
N ALA A 209 -13.61 -0.72 13.67
CA ALA A 209 -12.44 -0.87 14.53
C ALA A 209 -11.82 -2.28 14.42
N VAL A 210 -12.63 -3.33 14.52
CA VAL A 210 -12.19 -4.73 14.33
C VAL A 210 -11.63 -4.91 12.93
N SER A 211 -12.37 -4.48 11.91
CA SER A 211 -11.99 -4.67 10.50
C SER A 211 -10.68 -3.96 10.15
N ARG A 212 -10.46 -2.73 10.64
CA ARG A 212 -9.19 -2.01 10.45
C ARG A 212 -8.02 -2.72 11.11
N SER A 213 -8.22 -3.28 12.30
CA SER A 213 -7.16 -4.04 12.99
C SER A 213 -6.79 -5.34 12.27
N VAL A 214 -7.76 -5.97 11.59
CA VAL A 214 -7.51 -7.16 10.76
C VAL A 214 -6.85 -6.76 9.45
N ALA A 215 -7.34 -5.71 8.80
CA ALA A 215 -6.78 -5.19 7.54
C ALA A 215 -5.33 -4.71 7.69
N SER A 216 -4.97 -4.10 8.83
CA SER A 216 -3.61 -3.65 9.12
C SER A 216 -2.65 -4.78 9.52
N GLY A 217 -3.15 -6.01 9.71
CA GLY A 217 -2.36 -7.15 10.18
C GLY A 217 -2.08 -7.14 11.69
N GLN A 218 -2.67 -6.21 12.46
CA GLN A 218 -2.59 -6.23 13.93
C GLN A 218 -3.21 -7.50 14.51
N HIS A 219 -4.31 -7.97 13.91
CA HIS A 219 -4.97 -9.23 14.26
C HIS A 219 -5.09 -10.13 13.03
N THR A 220 -4.92 -11.44 13.22
CA THR A 220 -5.03 -12.40 12.12
C THR A 220 -6.47 -12.63 11.67
N LEU A 221 -7.44 -12.55 12.59
CA LEU A 221 -8.86 -12.77 12.32
C LEU A 221 -9.72 -11.79 13.12
N GLY A 222 -10.95 -11.56 12.66
CA GLY A 222 -11.96 -10.75 13.34
C GLY A 222 -13.26 -11.51 13.59
N LEU A 223 -13.94 -11.22 14.69
CA LEU A 223 -15.29 -11.67 15.01
C LEU A 223 -16.19 -10.46 15.24
N LEU A 224 -17.33 -10.43 14.57
CA LEU A 224 -18.33 -9.37 14.70
C LEU A 224 -19.72 -9.93 14.96
N ILE A 225 -20.38 -9.39 15.99
CA ILE A 225 -21.65 -9.93 16.48
C ILE A 225 -22.67 -8.79 16.60
N CYS A 226 -23.84 -8.97 16.01
CA CYS A 226 -25.00 -8.15 16.33
C CYS A 226 -26.27 -9.01 16.32
N LYS A 227 -27.46 -8.43 16.40
CA LYS A 227 -28.72 -9.23 16.40
C LYS A 227 -28.84 -10.16 15.20
N THR A 228 -28.55 -9.66 13.98
CA THR A 228 -28.67 -10.42 12.72
C THR A 228 -27.33 -10.72 12.06
N GLY A 229 -26.25 -10.04 12.44
CA GLY A 229 -24.95 -10.06 11.78
C GLY A 229 -24.89 -9.31 10.42
N ILE A 230 -26.03 -8.90 9.86
CA ILE A 230 -26.11 -8.29 8.52
C ILE A 230 -25.37 -6.95 8.48
N GLY A 231 -25.73 -6.01 9.37
CA GLY A 231 -25.13 -4.66 9.39
C GLY A 231 -23.62 -4.72 9.61
N MET A 232 -23.17 -5.57 10.54
CA MET A 232 -21.74 -5.82 10.80
C MET A 232 -21.02 -6.30 9.53
N SER A 233 -21.57 -7.29 8.82
CA SER A 233 -20.97 -7.81 7.60
C SER A 233 -20.90 -6.75 6.49
N MET A 234 -21.93 -5.90 6.36
CA MET A 234 -21.94 -4.83 5.36
C MET A 234 -20.91 -3.74 5.67
N ALA A 235 -20.80 -3.32 6.93
CA ALA A 235 -19.84 -2.32 7.36
C ALA A 235 -18.39 -2.81 7.26
N ALA A 236 -18.13 -4.05 7.68
CA ALA A 236 -16.79 -4.65 7.64
C ALA A 236 -16.25 -4.75 6.21
N ASN A 237 -17.07 -5.20 5.25
CA ASN A 237 -16.68 -5.28 3.83
C ASN A 237 -16.49 -3.92 3.14
N LYS A 238 -16.70 -2.78 3.82
CA LYS A 238 -16.29 -1.46 3.30
C LYS A 238 -14.83 -1.13 3.58
N ILE A 239 -14.20 -1.83 4.51
CA ILE A 239 -12.77 -1.72 4.80
C ILE A 239 -12.03 -2.61 3.83
N ALA A 240 -11.03 -2.08 3.12
CA ALA A 240 -10.30 -2.90 2.16
C ALA A 240 -9.39 -3.91 2.89
N GLY A 241 -9.09 -4.99 2.19
CA GLY A 241 -8.39 -6.12 2.79
C GLY A 241 -9.27 -6.96 3.73
N VAL A 242 -10.50 -6.52 4.05
CA VAL A 242 -11.46 -7.31 4.83
C VAL A 242 -12.43 -8.05 3.93
N ARG A 243 -12.53 -9.36 4.19
CA ARG A 243 -13.51 -10.27 3.61
C ARG A 243 -14.36 -10.79 4.76
N ALA A 244 -15.45 -10.07 5.03
CA ALA A 244 -16.36 -10.40 6.11
C ALA A 244 -17.50 -11.30 5.61
N ALA A 245 -17.76 -12.40 6.30
CA ALA A 245 -18.81 -13.35 5.92
C ALA A 245 -19.85 -13.52 7.04
N LEU A 246 -21.11 -13.30 6.71
CA LEU A 246 -22.24 -13.65 7.56
C LEU A 246 -22.51 -15.16 7.45
N VAL A 247 -22.45 -15.86 8.57
CA VAL A 247 -22.67 -17.31 8.64
C VAL A 247 -23.70 -17.66 9.70
N THR A 248 -24.27 -18.85 9.58
CA THR A 248 -25.31 -19.37 10.48
C THR A 248 -24.96 -20.71 11.10
N ASP A 249 -23.94 -21.39 10.59
CA ASP A 249 -23.56 -22.75 11.01
C ASP A 249 -22.06 -22.99 10.79
N ALA A 250 -21.54 -24.06 11.41
CA ALA A 250 -20.12 -24.38 11.40
C ALA A 250 -19.61 -24.78 10.00
N GLU A 251 -20.46 -25.34 9.15
CA GLU A 251 -20.07 -25.74 7.79
C GLU A 251 -19.85 -24.51 6.91
N THR A 252 -20.76 -23.54 6.96
CA THR A 252 -20.63 -22.27 6.23
C THR A 252 -19.47 -21.43 6.78
N ALA A 253 -19.24 -21.45 8.10
CA ALA A 253 -18.06 -20.84 8.74
C ALA A 253 -16.74 -21.44 8.25
N ARG A 254 -16.65 -22.75 8.12
CA ARG A 254 -15.47 -23.42 7.58
C ARG A 254 -15.26 -23.08 6.10
N LYS A 255 -16.31 -23.23 5.29
CA LYS A 255 -16.25 -22.99 3.84
C LYS A 255 -15.90 -21.56 3.48
N THR A 256 -16.36 -20.56 4.23
CA THR A 256 -16.01 -19.16 3.93
C THR A 256 -14.51 -18.91 4.14
N ARG A 257 -13.87 -19.59 5.09
CA ARG A 257 -12.42 -19.53 5.26
C ARG A 257 -11.69 -20.31 4.17
N GLU A 258 -12.13 -21.55 3.89
CA GLU A 258 -11.53 -22.45 2.89
C GLU A 258 -11.60 -21.89 1.46
N HIS A 259 -12.74 -21.32 1.07
CA HIS A 259 -13.02 -20.94 -0.32
C HIS A 259 -12.89 -19.44 -0.62
N ASN A 260 -13.02 -18.57 0.37
CA ASN A 260 -13.07 -17.12 0.17
C ASN A 260 -11.97 -16.39 0.95
N ASP A 261 -11.16 -17.13 1.71
CA ASP A 261 -10.18 -16.56 2.64
C ASP A 261 -10.78 -15.46 3.52
N ALA A 262 -12.01 -15.66 3.99
CA ALA A 262 -12.66 -14.69 4.87
C ALA A 262 -11.82 -14.51 6.13
N ASN A 263 -11.45 -13.27 6.46
CA ASN A 263 -10.65 -12.93 7.63
C ASN A 263 -11.48 -12.30 8.75
N VAL A 264 -12.74 -11.96 8.47
CA VAL A 264 -13.71 -11.51 9.48
C VAL A 264 -14.96 -12.38 9.41
N LEU A 265 -15.40 -12.88 10.55
CA LEU A 265 -16.61 -13.67 10.68
C LEU A 265 -17.72 -12.83 11.31
N CYS A 266 -18.92 -12.90 10.74
CA CYS A 266 -20.11 -12.25 11.27
C CYS A 266 -21.20 -13.29 11.55
N PHE A 267 -21.91 -13.16 12.66
CA PHE A 267 -23.13 -13.95 12.92
C PHE A 267 -24.09 -13.21 13.85
N GLY A 268 -25.36 -13.62 13.78
CA GLY A 268 -26.46 -13.01 14.51
C GLY A 268 -26.71 -13.68 15.86
N SER A 269 -26.75 -12.91 16.95
CA SER A 269 -27.07 -13.42 18.30
C SER A 269 -28.51 -13.92 18.43
N THR A 270 -29.45 -13.40 17.63
CA THR A 270 -30.87 -13.80 17.70
C THR A 270 -31.12 -15.21 17.16
N GLN A 271 -30.29 -15.68 16.23
CA GLN A 271 -30.47 -16.97 15.56
C GLN A 271 -29.44 -18.01 16.02
N THR A 272 -28.47 -17.62 16.86
CA THR A 272 -27.31 -18.44 17.21
C THR A 272 -27.17 -18.51 18.73
N GLY A 273 -27.45 -19.67 19.32
CA GLY A 273 -27.18 -19.91 20.74
C GLY A 273 -25.67 -20.02 21.03
N ALA A 274 -25.28 -19.85 22.30
CA ALA A 274 -23.87 -19.82 22.72
C ALA A 274 -23.05 -21.05 22.26
N GLU A 275 -23.57 -22.26 22.44
CA GLU A 275 -22.86 -23.49 22.01
C GLU A 275 -22.72 -23.60 20.49
N THR A 276 -23.74 -23.17 19.75
CA THR A 276 -23.67 -23.11 18.28
C THR A 276 -22.63 -22.08 17.84
N ALA A 277 -22.61 -20.90 18.47
CA ALA A 277 -21.64 -19.85 18.18
C ALA A 277 -20.20 -20.32 18.44
N LYS A 278 -19.95 -21.04 19.54
CA LYS A 278 -18.64 -21.65 19.83
C LYS A 278 -18.23 -22.62 18.72
N GLY A 279 -19.13 -23.49 18.27
CA GLY A 279 -18.87 -24.42 17.17
C GLY A 279 -18.58 -23.74 15.83
N ILE A 280 -19.27 -22.63 15.54
CA ILE A 280 -19.02 -21.79 14.36
C ILE A 280 -17.63 -21.17 14.44
N VAL A 281 -17.28 -20.54 15.57
CA VAL A 281 -15.99 -19.88 15.78
C VAL A 281 -14.85 -20.89 15.70
N ASP A 282 -14.99 -22.06 16.32
CA ASP A 282 -14.02 -23.15 16.24
C ASP A 282 -13.75 -23.58 14.80
N ALA A 283 -14.82 -23.80 14.03
CA ALA A 283 -14.71 -24.23 12.64
C ALA A 283 -13.99 -23.18 11.78
N PHE A 284 -14.27 -21.90 12.01
CA PHE A 284 -13.63 -20.79 11.30
C PHE A 284 -12.14 -20.63 11.67
N VAL A 285 -11.81 -20.65 12.96
CA VAL A 285 -10.43 -20.47 13.45
C VAL A 285 -9.51 -21.63 13.04
N LYS A 286 -10.04 -22.86 13.01
CA LYS A 286 -9.28 -24.06 12.63
C LYS A 286 -9.15 -24.21 11.11
N ALA A 287 -10.08 -23.65 10.34
CA ALA A 287 -10.02 -23.70 8.88
C ALA A 287 -8.80 -22.96 8.32
N ARG A 288 -8.35 -23.41 7.15
CA ARG A 288 -7.25 -22.81 6.39
C ARG A 288 -7.71 -22.58 4.95
N PHE A 289 -7.21 -21.52 4.34
CA PHE A 289 -7.54 -21.22 2.96
C PHE A 289 -6.97 -22.29 2.03
N GLU A 290 -7.78 -22.80 1.11
CA GLU A 290 -7.37 -23.91 0.23
C GLU A 290 -6.55 -23.44 -0.98
N GLY A 291 -6.63 -22.16 -1.34
CA GLY A 291 -5.91 -21.61 -2.49
C GLY A 291 -6.41 -22.12 -3.86
N GLY A 292 -5.53 -22.14 -4.86
CA GLY A 292 -5.78 -22.74 -6.18
C GLY A 292 -6.94 -22.09 -6.94
N ARG A 293 -8.04 -22.83 -7.17
CA ARG A 293 -9.23 -22.28 -7.86
C ARG A 293 -9.94 -21.19 -7.05
N HIS A 294 -9.79 -21.21 -5.74
CA HIS A 294 -10.39 -20.25 -4.82
C HIS A 294 -9.59 -18.95 -4.80
N GLU A 295 -8.26 -19.05 -4.79
CA GLU A 295 -7.33 -17.93 -4.90
C GLU A 295 -7.62 -17.06 -6.11
N LYS A 296 -7.78 -17.64 -7.30
CA LYS A 296 -8.12 -16.90 -8.53
C LYS A 296 -9.41 -16.08 -8.42
N ARG A 297 -10.38 -16.51 -7.59
CA ARG A 297 -11.64 -15.80 -7.39
C ARG A 297 -11.46 -14.69 -6.34
N VAL A 298 -10.75 -14.99 -5.26
CA VAL A 298 -10.38 -14.00 -4.23
C VAL A 298 -9.56 -12.86 -4.85
N SER A 299 -8.57 -13.16 -5.71
CA SER A 299 -7.80 -12.12 -6.41
C SER A 299 -8.62 -11.26 -7.37
N LYS A 300 -9.82 -11.71 -7.80
CA LYS A 300 -10.74 -10.87 -8.58
C LYS A 300 -11.61 -9.98 -7.69
N LEU A 301 -11.83 -10.36 -6.43
CA LEU A 301 -12.52 -9.54 -5.44
C LEU A 301 -11.61 -8.43 -4.93
N GLU A 302 -10.34 -8.75 -4.71
CA GLU A 302 -9.31 -7.81 -4.27
C GLU A 302 -8.75 -7.03 -5.48
N SER A 303 -9.32 -5.85 -5.75
CA SER A 303 -8.70 -4.90 -6.66
C SER A 303 -7.42 -4.36 -6.01
N ASN A 304 -6.29 -5.03 -6.26
CA ASN A 304 -5.00 -4.91 -5.56
C ASN A 304 -4.24 -3.57 -5.72
N LEU A 305 -4.91 -2.42 -5.84
CA LEU A 305 -4.26 -1.13 -6.13
C LEU A 305 -4.79 0.04 -5.28
N ARG A 306 -5.33 -0.22 -4.08
CA ARG A 306 -5.71 0.86 -3.17
C ARG A 306 -4.48 1.48 -2.50
N VAL A 307 -4.53 2.79 -2.27
CA VAL A 307 -3.43 3.56 -1.66
C VAL A 307 -3.03 2.96 -0.31
N GLU A 308 -3.99 2.60 0.55
CA GLU A 308 -3.72 1.96 1.86
C GLU A 308 -2.85 0.69 1.79
N MET A 309 -2.89 -0.05 0.68
CA MET A 309 -2.11 -1.26 0.47
C MET A 309 -0.78 -1.00 -0.26
N VAL A 310 -0.77 -0.02 -1.16
CA VAL A 310 0.40 0.32 -1.99
C VAL A 310 1.35 1.22 -1.21
N ASP A 311 0.81 2.18 -0.47
CA ASP A 311 1.52 3.22 0.27
C ASP A 311 0.70 3.62 1.54
N PRO A 312 0.86 2.88 2.65
CA PRO A 312 0.11 3.12 3.88
C PRO A 312 0.44 4.47 4.52
N ASP A 313 1.65 5.00 4.30
CA ASP A 313 2.07 6.31 4.80
C ASP A 313 1.27 7.42 4.10
N ILE A 314 1.09 7.33 2.78
CA ILE A 314 0.24 8.26 2.03
C ILE A 314 -1.24 8.08 2.41
N ASP A 315 -1.73 6.87 2.64
CA ASP A 315 -3.09 6.69 3.14
C ASP A 315 -3.31 7.39 4.49
N GLU A 316 -2.33 7.34 5.40
CA GLU A 316 -2.40 8.07 6.66
C GLU A 316 -2.47 9.58 6.45
N VAL A 317 -1.65 10.13 5.56
CA VAL A 317 -1.73 11.55 5.16
C VAL A 317 -3.11 11.89 4.61
N LEU A 318 -3.66 11.07 3.72
CA LEU A 318 -5.00 11.29 3.13
C LEU A 318 -6.10 11.25 4.20
N ARG A 319 -6.01 10.34 5.17
CA ARG A 319 -6.96 10.26 6.30
C ARG A 319 -6.87 11.49 7.20
N HIS A 320 -5.66 11.92 7.53
CA HIS A 320 -5.44 13.09 8.40
C HIS A 320 -5.88 14.38 7.70
N GLU A 321 -5.60 14.52 6.41
CA GLU A 321 -6.07 15.66 5.63
C GLU A 321 -7.59 15.68 5.52
N LYS A 322 -8.24 14.53 5.28
CA LYS A 322 -9.70 14.44 5.29
C LYS A 322 -10.29 14.91 6.61
N LEU A 323 -9.71 14.48 7.74
CA LEU A 323 -10.16 14.91 9.07
C LEU A 323 -10.03 16.42 9.24
N ARG A 324 -8.86 16.99 8.87
CA ARG A 324 -8.63 18.45 8.89
C ARG A 324 -9.69 19.20 8.08
N GLN A 325 -10.00 18.74 6.86
CA GLN A 325 -11.03 19.38 6.03
C GLN A 325 -12.44 19.31 6.64
N GLN A 326 -12.75 18.26 7.40
CA GLN A 326 -14.04 18.09 8.07
C GLN A 326 -14.17 18.92 9.35
N GLU A 327 -13.05 19.17 10.05
CA GLU A 327 -13.02 19.87 11.34
C GLU A 327 -12.68 21.37 11.21
N ASN A 328 -12.29 21.83 10.02
CA ASN A 328 -11.91 23.22 9.77
C ASN A 328 -12.80 23.89 8.70
N ILE A 329 -13.00 25.20 8.85
CA ILE A 329 -13.60 26.05 7.82
C ILE A 329 -12.47 26.62 6.96
N GLU A 330 -12.54 26.41 5.64
CA GLU A 330 -11.61 27.03 4.70
C GLU A 330 -12.01 28.47 4.40
N LEU A 331 -11.10 29.42 4.64
CA LEU A 331 -11.33 30.85 4.45
C LEU A 331 -10.56 31.42 3.26
N ILE A 332 -9.72 30.61 2.61
CA ILE A 332 -9.00 30.98 1.40
C ILE A 332 -9.90 30.69 0.20
N ALA A 333 -10.48 31.73 -0.41
CA ALA A 333 -11.44 31.57 -1.51
C ALA A 333 -10.91 30.78 -2.73
N SER A 334 -9.60 30.71 -2.93
CA SER A 334 -8.96 29.92 -3.98
C SER A 334 -8.78 28.44 -3.63
N GLU A 335 -8.92 28.06 -2.36
CA GLU A 335 -8.86 26.69 -1.87
C GLU A 335 -10.29 26.23 -1.59
N ASN A 336 -10.85 25.39 -2.47
CA ASN A 336 -12.22 24.91 -2.35
C ASN A 336 -12.24 23.38 -2.22
N PHE A 337 -13.09 22.87 -1.33
CA PHE A 337 -13.33 21.44 -1.21
C PHE A 337 -14.31 20.97 -2.29
N THR A 338 -13.88 20.00 -3.09
CA THR A 338 -14.71 19.39 -4.12
C THR A 338 -15.62 18.32 -3.52
N SER A 339 -16.80 18.10 -4.11
CA SER A 339 -17.70 17.04 -3.67
C SER A 339 -17.11 15.64 -3.92
N PRO A 340 -17.56 14.60 -3.18
CA PRO A 340 -17.14 13.22 -3.44
C PRO A 340 -17.33 12.75 -4.89
N ALA A 341 -18.39 13.20 -5.56
CA ALA A 341 -18.64 12.88 -6.97
C ALA A 341 -17.59 13.49 -7.90
N VAL A 342 -17.08 14.69 -7.59
CA VAL A 342 -15.99 15.32 -8.34
C VAL A 342 -14.67 14.55 -8.11
N MET A 343 -14.38 14.18 -6.87
CA MET A 343 -13.19 13.38 -6.55
C MET A 343 -13.22 12.01 -7.24
N GLU A 344 -14.39 11.35 -7.32
CA GLU A 344 -14.58 10.11 -8.05
C GLU A 344 -14.27 10.28 -9.55
N ALA A 345 -14.81 11.33 -10.18
CA ALA A 345 -14.53 11.62 -11.59
C ALA A 345 -13.04 11.93 -11.83
N GLN A 346 -12.41 12.71 -10.95
CA GLN A 346 -10.99 13.06 -11.04
C GLN A 346 -10.06 11.86 -10.80
N GLY A 347 -10.47 10.86 -10.02
CA GLY A 347 -9.74 9.61 -9.83
C GLY A 347 -10.08 8.52 -10.85
N SER A 348 -10.93 8.82 -11.83
CA SER A 348 -11.46 7.81 -12.77
C SER A 348 -10.48 7.48 -13.90
N THR A 349 -10.88 6.52 -14.74
CA THR A 349 -10.14 6.10 -15.94
C THR A 349 -9.91 7.22 -16.96
N LEU A 350 -10.65 8.33 -16.87
CA LEU A 350 -10.45 9.50 -17.73
C LEU A 350 -9.04 10.11 -17.55
N THR A 351 -8.42 9.94 -16.39
CA THR A 351 -7.03 10.40 -16.12
C THR A 351 -5.98 9.71 -16.98
N ASN A 352 -6.26 8.49 -17.45
CA ASN A 352 -5.34 7.71 -18.26
C ASN A 352 -5.31 8.17 -19.72
N LYS A 353 -6.20 9.11 -20.11
CA LYS A 353 -6.38 9.52 -21.49
C LYS A 353 -5.90 10.95 -21.73
N TYR A 354 -4.97 11.07 -22.68
CA TYR A 354 -4.54 12.37 -23.21
C TYR A 354 -5.49 12.79 -24.34
N ALA A 355 -6.36 13.77 -24.08
CA ALA A 355 -7.45 14.20 -24.96
C ALA A 355 -7.23 15.61 -25.54
N GLU A 356 -6.05 15.87 -26.10
CA GLU A 356 -5.72 17.17 -26.69
C GLU A 356 -6.51 17.42 -27.99
N GLY A 357 -7.02 18.65 -28.14
CA GLY A 357 -7.87 19.08 -29.27
C GLY A 357 -9.31 19.34 -28.86
N TYR A 358 -10.19 19.60 -29.83
CA TYR A 358 -11.64 19.73 -29.59
C TYR A 358 -12.34 18.37 -29.72
N PRO A 359 -13.54 18.18 -29.13
CA PRO A 359 -14.38 17.01 -29.41
C PRO A 359 -14.54 16.79 -30.92
N GLY A 360 -14.32 15.55 -31.37
CA GLY A 360 -14.33 15.16 -32.79
C GLY A 360 -13.12 15.64 -33.63
N LYS A 361 -12.20 16.43 -33.05
CA LYS A 361 -10.98 16.95 -33.69
C LYS A 361 -9.78 16.80 -32.75
N ARG A 362 -9.49 15.55 -32.39
CA ARG A 362 -8.40 15.20 -31.45
C ARG A 362 -7.09 14.96 -32.17
N TRP A 363 -5.99 15.24 -31.47
CA TRP A 363 -4.64 14.86 -31.91
C TRP A 363 -4.32 13.39 -31.63
N TYR A 364 -5.01 12.79 -30.65
CA TYR A 364 -4.84 11.40 -30.24
C TYR A 364 -6.16 10.63 -30.42
N GLY A 365 -6.10 9.40 -30.96
CA GLY A 365 -7.29 8.55 -31.15
C GLY A 365 -7.78 7.90 -29.85
N GLY A 366 -9.01 7.36 -29.83
CA GLY A 366 -9.56 6.67 -28.66
C GLY A 366 -10.11 7.59 -27.57
N CYS A 367 -10.69 8.73 -27.96
CA CYS A 367 -11.24 9.75 -27.08
C CYS A 367 -12.78 9.80 -27.12
N GLU A 368 -13.43 8.82 -27.73
CA GLU A 368 -14.87 8.84 -28.03
C GLU A 368 -15.73 9.07 -26.79
N HIS A 369 -15.31 8.53 -25.64
CA HIS A 369 -15.99 8.72 -24.36
C HIS A 369 -15.58 10.01 -23.62
N VAL A 370 -14.37 10.52 -23.85
CA VAL A 370 -13.92 11.80 -23.29
C VAL A 370 -14.64 12.95 -23.99
N ASP A 371 -14.84 12.84 -25.30
CA ASP A 371 -15.60 13.78 -26.13
C ASP A 371 -17.02 13.95 -25.59
N VAL A 372 -17.70 12.85 -25.24
CA VAL A 372 -19.04 12.89 -24.62
C VAL A 372 -19.01 13.67 -23.30
N ALA A 373 -18.00 13.44 -22.44
CA ALA A 373 -17.88 14.14 -21.17
C ALA A 373 -17.68 15.65 -21.37
N GLU A 374 -16.82 16.05 -22.31
CA GLU A 374 -16.58 17.46 -22.64
C GLU A 374 -17.81 18.13 -23.29
N GLU A 375 -18.52 17.44 -24.19
CA GLU A 375 -19.75 17.96 -24.81
C GLU A 375 -20.85 18.20 -23.76
N LEU A 376 -21.01 17.27 -22.82
CA LEU A 376 -21.94 17.46 -21.69
C LEU A 376 -21.55 18.68 -20.85
N ALA A 377 -20.26 18.86 -20.57
CA ALA A 377 -19.77 20.01 -19.82
C ALA A 377 -20.00 21.33 -20.58
N ILE A 378 -19.73 21.36 -21.89
CA ILE A 378 -19.99 22.52 -22.76
C ILE A 378 -21.47 22.89 -22.73
N ALA A 379 -22.37 21.92 -22.95
CA ALA A 379 -23.81 22.16 -22.99
C ALA A 379 -24.33 22.73 -21.67
N ARG A 380 -23.92 22.14 -20.54
CA ARG A 380 -24.32 22.58 -19.20
C ARG A 380 -23.78 23.96 -18.87
N ALA A 381 -22.54 24.26 -19.23
CA ALA A 381 -21.95 25.57 -19.00
C ALA A 381 -22.63 26.66 -19.86
N LYS A 382 -23.01 26.35 -21.12
CA LYS A 382 -23.81 27.29 -21.93
C LYS A 382 -25.13 27.62 -21.26
N GLU A 383 -25.81 26.62 -20.71
CA GLU A 383 -27.07 26.81 -19.98
C GLU A 383 -26.87 27.66 -18.72
N VAL A 384 -25.87 27.34 -17.89
CA VAL A 384 -25.61 28.05 -16.62
C VAL A 384 -25.22 29.51 -16.84
N PHE A 385 -24.35 29.79 -17.82
CA PHE A 385 -23.80 31.13 -18.03
C PHE A 385 -24.52 31.94 -19.12
N GLY A 386 -25.51 31.35 -19.81
CA GLY A 386 -26.17 31.98 -20.96
C GLY A 386 -25.21 32.28 -22.11
N ALA A 387 -24.14 31.50 -22.24
CA ALA A 387 -23.07 31.75 -23.21
C ALA A 387 -23.36 31.10 -24.57
N GLU A 388 -23.05 31.80 -25.66
CA GLU A 388 -23.18 31.26 -27.03
C GLU A 388 -22.11 30.18 -27.32
N TYR A 389 -20.90 30.37 -26.78
CA TYR A 389 -19.76 29.48 -26.93
C TYR A 389 -19.14 29.17 -25.57
N VAL A 390 -18.78 27.89 -25.38
CA VAL A 390 -18.02 27.42 -24.22
C VAL A 390 -16.91 26.50 -24.71
N ASN A 391 -15.72 26.68 -24.16
CA ASN A 391 -14.60 25.79 -24.33
C ASN A 391 -14.23 25.19 -22.96
N VAL A 392 -14.21 23.87 -22.87
CA VAL A 392 -13.89 23.15 -21.62
C VAL A 392 -12.48 22.60 -21.75
N GLN A 393 -11.53 23.18 -21.01
CA GLN A 393 -10.18 22.63 -20.90
C GLN A 393 -9.72 22.63 -19.44
N PRO A 394 -9.16 21.51 -18.94
CA PRO A 394 -8.68 21.43 -17.58
C PRO A 394 -7.35 22.19 -17.45
N HIS A 395 -7.44 23.47 -17.09
CA HIS A 395 -6.28 24.30 -16.76
C HIS A 395 -6.38 24.75 -15.30
N SER A 396 -5.24 24.89 -14.62
CA SER A 396 -5.22 25.64 -13.36
C SER A 396 -5.71 27.08 -13.61
N GLY A 397 -6.23 27.76 -12.58
CA GLY A 397 -6.65 29.17 -12.72
C GLY A 397 -5.55 30.06 -13.33
N SER A 398 -4.29 29.74 -13.06
CA SER A 398 -3.14 30.40 -13.70
C SER A 398 -3.04 30.10 -15.20
N GLY A 399 -3.15 28.83 -15.60
CA GLY A 399 -3.09 28.41 -17.01
C GLY A 399 -4.27 28.92 -17.82
N ALA A 400 -5.47 28.93 -17.24
CA ALA A 400 -6.67 29.50 -17.86
C ALA A 400 -6.51 31.00 -18.12
N ASN A 401 -6.09 31.76 -17.11
CA ASN A 401 -5.81 33.19 -17.26
C ASN A 401 -4.71 33.45 -18.28
N MET A 402 -3.66 32.63 -18.30
CA MET A 402 -2.59 32.71 -19.30
C MET A 402 -3.12 32.52 -20.73
N ALA A 403 -3.94 31.50 -20.97
CA ALA A 403 -4.53 31.24 -22.28
C ALA A 403 -5.41 32.41 -22.73
N VAL A 404 -6.25 32.96 -21.84
CA VAL A 404 -7.09 34.12 -22.14
C VAL A 404 -6.23 35.36 -22.45
N TYR A 405 -5.25 35.67 -21.60
CA TYR A 405 -4.38 36.85 -21.80
C TYR A 405 -3.62 36.74 -23.12
N PHE A 406 -3.00 35.61 -23.44
CA PHE A 406 -2.29 35.46 -24.72
C PHE A 406 -3.21 35.39 -25.93
N ALA A 407 -4.47 35.01 -25.76
CA ALA A 407 -5.43 35.02 -26.86
C ALA A 407 -5.86 36.45 -27.26
N VAL A 408 -5.84 37.42 -26.33
CA VAL A 408 -6.44 38.75 -26.56
C VAL A 408 -5.53 39.94 -26.24
N LEU A 409 -4.35 39.74 -25.65
CA LEU A 409 -3.40 40.78 -25.25
C LEU A 409 -2.00 40.53 -25.83
N GLN A 410 -1.24 41.60 -25.98
CA GLN A 410 0.19 41.60 -26.30
C GLN A 410 1.01 42.02 -25.08
N PRO A 411 2.28 41.58 -24.95
CA PRO A 411 3.16 42.10 -23.92
C PRO A 411 3.28 43.63 -23.97
N GLY A 412 3.12 44.29 -22.83
CA GLY A 412 3.07 45.74 -22.67
C GLY A 412 1.66 46.32 -22.59
N ASP A 413 0.62 45.55 -22.94
CA ASP A 413 -0.76 46.01 -22.82
C ASP A 413 -1.16 46.25 -21.37
N LYS A 414 -2.06 47.21 -21.14
CA LYS A 414 -2.57 47.52 -19.80
C LYS A 414 -3.68 46.56 -19.39
N LEU A 415 -3.57 46.04 -18.17
CA LEU A 415 -4.56 45.14 -17.58
C LEU A 415 -5.04 45.67 -16.22
N LEU A 416 -6.35 45.86 -16.09
CA LEU A 416 -7.00 46.21 -14.83
C LEU A 416 -7.40 44.93 -14.08
N THR A 417 -6.93 44.77 -12.84
CA THR A 417 -7.14 43.53 -12.06
C THR A 417 -7.33 43.79 -10.57
N MET A 418 -7.87 42.82 -9.84
CA MET A 418 -8.03 42.94 -8.39
C MET A 418 -6.69 42.73 -7.65
N ASP A 419 -6.38 43.59 -6.68
CA ASP A 419 -5.18 43.48 -5.85
C ASP A 419 -5.16 42.18 -5.02
N LEU A 420 -3.99 41.53 -4.95
CA LEU A 420 -3.80 40.26 -4.24
C LEU A 420 -4.18 40.36 -2.75
N SER A 421 -3.85 41.47 -2.09
CA SER A 421 -4.18 41.67 -0.67
C SER A 421 -5.68 41.85 -0.41
N HIS A 422 -6.46 42.12 -1.46
CA HIS A 422 -7.91 42.31 -1.38
C HIS A 422 -8.67 41.12 -2.00
N GLY A 423 -8.02 39.96 -2.19
CA GLY A 423 -8.64 38.75 -2.74
C GLY A 423 -8.37 38.51 -4.23
N GLY A 424 -7.46 39.27 -4.85
CA GLY A 424 -6.96 38.98 -6.18
C GLY A 424 -6.16 37.68 -6.27
N HIS A 425 -5.97 37.16 -7.49
CA HIS A 425 -5.17 35.95 -7.75
C HIS A 425 -3.73 36.32 -8.15
N LEU A 426 -2.75 35.42 -8.01
CA LEU A 426 -1.36 35.66 -8.41
C LEU A 426 -1.19 36.13 -9.87
N THR A 427 -2.02 35.61 -10.78
CA THR A 427 -2.03 36.03 -12.18
C THR A 427 -2.72 37.37 -12.43
N HIS A 428 -3.22 38.05 -11.41
CA HIS A 428 -3.73 39.41 -11.53
C HIS A 428 -2.62 40.45 -11.68
N GLY A 429 -1.39 40.05 -11.98
CA GLY A 429 -0.31 41.00 -12.25
C GLY A 429 0.71 41.12 -11.13
N ASN A 430 0.77 40.14 -10.22
CA ASN A 430 1.87 40.07 -9.28
C ASN A 430 3.21 39.99 -10.03
N ALA A 431 4.20 40.79 -9.62
CA ALA A 431 5.51 40.88 -10.28
C ALA A 431 6.28 39.55 -10.38
N ALA A 432 5.99 38.58 -9.50
CA ALA A 432 6.58 37.26 -9.57
C ALA A 432 5.98 36.38 -10.68
N ASN A 433 4.79 36.71 -11.18
CA ASN A 433 4.02 35.93 -12.15
C ASN A 433 4.26 36.39 -13.61
N PHE A 434 3.91 35.56 -14.60
CA PHE A 434 4.04 35.92 -16.02
C PHE A 434 3.24 37.19 -16.36
N SER A 435 2.05 37.36 -15.77
CA SER A 435 1.19 38.49 -16.10
C SER A 435 1.77 39.82 -15.61
N GLY A 436 2.37 39.87 -14.42
CA GLY A 436 3.05 41.06 -13.92
C GLY A 436 4.38 41.35 -14.59
N LYS A 437 4.98 40.35 -15.26
CA LYS A 437 6.19 40.52 -16.08
C LYS A 437 5.87 41.02 -17.48
N PHE A 438 4.75 40.59 -18.06
CA PHE A 438 4.43 40.82 -19.46
C PHE A 438 3.47 41.98 -19.70
N PHE A 439 2.63 42.35 -18.74
CA PHE A 439 1.60 43.38 -18.93
C PHE A 439 1.80 44.55 -17.97
N GLU A 440 1.29 45.73 -18.34
CA GLU A 440 1.26 46.89 -17.45
C GLU A 440 0.02 46.80 -16.55
N ILE A 441 0.24 46.61 -15.24
CA ILE A 441 -0.85 46.27 -14.32
C ILE A 441 -1.37 47.51 -13.60
N VAL A 442 -2.69 47.65 -13.58
CA VAL A 442 -3.40 48.61 -12.73
C VAL A 442 -4.29 47.81 -11.78
N HIS A 443 -4.12 47.99 -10.48
CA HIS A 443 -4.91 47.29 -9.48
C HIS A 443 -6.13 48.09 -9.03
N TYR A 444 -7.27 47.40 -8.86
CA TYR A 444 -8.41 47.86 -8.09
C TYR A 444 -8.56 47.02 -6.81
N GLY A 445 -9.19 47.59 -5.79
CA GLY A 445 -9.46 46.91 -4.52
C GLY A 445 -10.84 47.25 -3.98
N VAL A 446 -11.28 46.50 -2.98
CA VAL A 446 -12.46 46.81 -2.14
C VAL A 446 -12.06 47.72 -0.96
N ARG A 447 -12.98 48.57 -0.51
CA ARG A 447 -12.79 49.53 0.60
C ARG A 447 -13.14 48.92 1.95
#